data_AF-A0A3M1QN53-F1
#
_entry.id   AF-A0A3M1QN53-F1
#
_cell.length_a   1.000
_cell.length_b   1.000
_cell.length_c   1.000
_cell.angle_alpha   90.00
_cell.angle_beta   90.00
_cell.angle_gamma   90.00
#
_symmetry.space_group_name_H-M   'P 1'
#
loop_
_entity.id
_entity.type
_entity.pdbx_description
1 polymer ?
#
loop_
_entity_poly.entity_id
_entity_poly.type
_entity_poly.pdbx_seq_one_letter_code
_entity_poly.pdbx_strand_id
1 'polypeptide(L)'
;AFDTLQVETDTRVVATVQNVTIGGQPDTLTIEILGSNLLAEDLTTVNVTELNMSANAGVLIARDINVTGQDVADAFDNGFDTFGDLIFGGADTFIGGRQNDEVDLLAGNDIGVGKGGDDTLFGGAGDDRIVGGAGHDSLEGGLDNDTLFGRSGNDVLMGDDGADRLLGGRGRDDMDGGDGADFLDGNAGFDTMNGGAGNDSMFGGAGRDVLKGGADNDLVKGNAGDDMLNGGGGDDTLAGGGGADTLVFVSGDGDDLVKGFAPGTDLLDLSGVTEITDFQDLSDNHMVQDGVDVLITYGEDSIRLQKVDLDSLTDGDFNFLIPS
;
A
#
# COMPACT_ATOMS: atom_id res chain seq x y z
N ALA A 1 -8.38 -18.19 -42.15
CA ALA A 1 -7.47 -19.17 -41.53
C ALA A 1 -6.06 -18.91 -42.08
N PHE A 2 -5.42 -17.89 -41.52
CA PHE A 2 -3.96 -17.83 -41.50
C PHE A 2 -3.64 -17.88 -40.00
N ASP A 3 -3.01 -18.96 -39.55
CA ASP A 3 -2.72 -19.19 -38.13
C ASP A 3 -1.40 -18.51 -37.70
N THR A 4 -0.71 -17.86 -38.63
CA THR A 4 0.56 -17.18 -38.33
C THR A 4 0.77 -16.04 -39.32
N LEU A 5 0.99 -14.82 -38.81
CA LEU A 5 1.47 -13.68 -39.58
C LEU A 5 2.93 -13.45 -39.17
N GLN A 6 3.87 -13.97 -39.97
CA GLN A 6 5.30 -13.67 -39.81
C GLN A 6 5.67 -12.46 -40.66
N VAL A 7 6.24 -11.44 -40.02
CA VAL A 7 6.77 -10.24 -40.68
C VAL A 7 8.26 -10.11 -40.35
N GLU A 8 9.11 -10.49 -41.30
CA GLU A 8 10.57 -10.32 -41.22
C GLU A 8 10.98 -9.07 -42.01
N THR A 9 11.40 -7.98 -41.35
CA THR A 9 11.97 -6.82 -42.07
C THR A 9 12.98 -6.02 -41.23
N ASP A 10 14.07 -5.58 -41.86
CA ASP A 10 15.06 -4.65 -41.28
C ASP A 10 14.63 -3.16 -41.33
N THR A 11 13.35 -2.85 -41.61
CA THR A 11 12.83 -1.49 -41.79
C THR A 11 11.40 -1.33 -41.26
N ARG A 12 11.02 -0.11 -40.87
CA ARG A 12 9.68 0.27 -40.38
C ARG A 12 8.54 -0.41 -41.19
N VAL A 13 7.77 -1.27 -40.53
CA VAL A 13 6.55 -1.87 -41.10
C VAL A 13 5.36 -1.05 -40.63
N VAL A 14 4.55 -0.57 -41.58
CA VAL A 14 3.17 -0.17 -41.32
C VAL A 14 2.33 -1.31 -41.87
N ALA A 15 1.91 -2.23 -41.01
CA ALA A 15 1.02 -3.33 -41.37
C ALA A 15 -0.37 -2.99 -40.83
N THR A 16 -1.28 -2.57 -41.72
CA THR A 16 -2.69 -2.46 -41.37
C THR A 16 -3.32 -3.84 -41.49
N VAL A 17 -3.47 -4.54 -40.37
CA VAL A 17 -4.16 -5.83 -40.33
C VAL A 17 -5.63 -5.56 -40.02
N GLN A 18 -6.51 -5.69 -41.02
CA GLN A 18 -7.95 -5.48 -40.82
C GLN A 18 -8.70 -6.81 -40.84
N ASN A 19 -9.66 -6.99 -39.93
CA ASN A 19 -10.62 -8.10 -39.91
C ASN A 19 -9.99 -9.49 -39.74
N VAL A 20 -9.15 -9.69 -38.72
CA VAL A 20 -8.75 -11.04 -38.30
C VAL A 20 -9.87 -11.62 -37.44
N THR A 21 -10.53 -12.66 -37.97
CA THR A 21 -11.49 -13.49 -37.22
C THR A 21 -10.91 -14.89 -37.16
N ILE A 22 -10.51 -15.33 -35.97
CA ILE A 22 -10.10 -16.70 -35.73
C ILE A 22 -11.32 -17.46 -35.21
N GLY A 23 -11.72 -18.51 -35.93
CA GLY A 23 -12.91 -19.29 -35.62
C GLY A 23 -12.52 -20.74 -35.35
N GLY A 24 -12.46 -21.12 -34.07
CA GLY A 24 -12.05 -22.45 -33.61
C GLY A 24 -11.58 -22.37 -32.15
N GLN A 25 -11.71 -23.46 -31.39
CA GLN A 25 -11.18 -23.58 -30.02
C GLN A 25 -10.00 -24.58 -30.01
N PRO A 26 -8.85 -24.27 -29.39
CA PRO A 26 -8.27 -22.95 -29.13
C PRO A 26 -7.21 -22.65 -30.20
N ASP A 27 -7.41 -21.59 -30.96
CA ASP A 27 -6.41 -21.11 -31.92
C ASP A 27 -5.68 -19.91 -31.30
N THR A 28 -4.37 -20.07 -31.04
CA THR A 28 -3.45 -19.01 -30.60
C THR A 28 -3.08 -18.13 -31.79
N LEU A 29 -3.14 -16.81 -31.67
CA LEU A 29 -2.53 -15.90 -32.65
C LEU A 29 -1.12 -15.55 -32.17
N THR A 30 -0.11 -16.13 -32.82
CA THR A 30 1.28 -15.72 -32.62
C THR A 30 1.64 -14.66 -33.65
N ILE A 31 1.94 -13.45 -33.20
CA ILE A 31 2.52 -12.38 -34.04
C ILE A 31 4.00 -12.29 -33.67
N GLU A 32 4.85 -12.90 -34.48
CA GLU A 32 6.31 -12.86 -34.30
C GLU A 32 6.86 -11.68 -35.11
N ILE A 33 7.39 -10.66 -34.42
CA ILE A 33 7.89 -9.44 -35.06
C ILE A 33 9.42 -9.41 -34.92
N LEU A 34 10.10 -9.76 -36.01
CA LEU A 34 11.56 -9.71 -36.09
C LEU A 34 11.98 -8.34 -36.68
N GLY A 35 12.16 -7.33 -35.81
CA GLY A 35 12.59 -5.99 -36.21
C GLY A 35 12.38 -4.91 -35.13
N SER A 36 12.97 -3.73 -35.35
CA SER A 36 13.22 -2.73 -34.30
C SER A 36 12.19 -1.60 -34.15
N ASN A 37 10.99 -1.67 -34.77
CA ASN A 37 9.89 -0.72 -34.55
C ASN A 37 8.61 -1.17 -35.29
N LEU A 38 7.49 -1.35 -34.58
CA LEU A 38 6.14 -1.40 -35.16
C LEU A 38 5.37 -0.14 -34.73
N LEU A 39 4.76 0.57 -35.66
CA LEU A 39 3.70 1.55 -35.38
C LEU A 39 2.43 0.99 -36.02
N ALA A 40 1.59 0.32 -35.23
CA ALA A 40 0.32 -0.21 -35.68
C ALA A 40 -0.74 0.90 -35.64
N GLU A 41 -0.64 1.88 -36.55
CA GLU A 41 -1.71 2.85 -36.73
C GLU A 41 -2.91 2.15 -37.39
N ASP A 42 -4.07 2.22 -36.73
CA ASP A 42 -5.40 1.79 -37.19
C ASP A 42 -5.67 0.26 -37.29
N LEU A 43 -5.49 -0.45 -36.18
CA LEU A 43 -6.19 -1.73 -35.92
C LEU A 43 -7.59 -1.41 -35.39
N THR A 44 -8.64 -1.76 -36.14
CA THR A 44 -10.02 -1.39 -35.75
C THR A 44 -10.71 -2.38 -34.84
N THR A 45 -10.28 -3.65 -34.78
CA THR A 45 -10.66 -4.68 -33.77
C THR A 45 -9.82 -5.94 -33.98
N VAL A 46 -9.20 -6.47 -32.94
CA VAL A 46 -8.60 -7.84 -32.94
C VAL A 46 -9.36 -8.69 -31.94
N ASN A 47 -9.98 -9.80 -32.39
CA ASN A 47 -10.63 -10.78 -31.51
C ASN A 47 -9.76 -12.05 -31.43
N VAL A 48 -9.11 -12.31 -30.30
CA VAL A 48 -8.26 -13.51 -30.11
C VAL A 48 -8.49 -14.15 -28.74
N THR A 49 -8.22 -15.46 -28.64
CA THR A 49 -8.31 -16.20 -27.36
C THR A 49 -7.00 -16.14 -26.56
N GLU A 50 -5.88 -15.95 -27.24
CA GLU A 50 -4.53 -15.84 -26.66
C GLU A 50 -3.67 -15.03 -27.65
N LEU A 51 -2.95 -14.03 -27.16
CA LEU A 51 -2.06 -13.17 -27.96
C LEU A 51 -0.62 -13.29 -27.43
N ASN A 52 0.26 -13.91 -28.21
CA ASN A 52 1.68 -14.02 -27.88
C ASN A 52 2.49 -13.09 -28.81
N MET A 53 3.15 -12.07 -28.23
CA MET A 53 3.96 -11.09 -28.96
C MET A 53 5.38 -11.05 -28.41
N SER A 54 6.37 -11.42 -29.23
CA SER A 54 7.78 -11.16 -28.94
C SER A 54 8.29 -10.05 -29.87
N ALA A 55 8.71 -8.93 -29.29
CA ALA A 55 9.36 -7.86 -30.02
C ALA A 55 10.73 -7.58 -29.40
N ASN A 56 11.74 -7.32 -30.24
CA ASN A 56 12.99 -6.68 -29.85
C ASN A 56 12.86 -5.18 -30.17
N ALA A 57 12.48 -4.38 -29.19
CA ALA A 57 12.44 -2.91 -29.18
C ALA A 57 11.30 -2.20 -29.95
N GLY A 58 10.03 -2.56 -29.74
CA GLY A 58 8.90 -1.83 -30.32
C GLY A 58 7.76 -1.53 -29.35
N VAL A 59 7.20 -0.30 -29.43
CA VAL A 59 6.00 0.16 -28.72
C VAL A 59 4.73 -0.30 -29.45
N LEU A 60 3.79 -0.93 -28.76
CA LEU A 60 2.46 -1.24 -29.32
C LEU A 60 1.47 -0.14 -28.92
N ILE A 61 0.89 0.54 -29.91
CA ILE A 61 -0.25 1.45 -29.72
C ILE A 61 -1.44 0.80 -30.45
N ALA A 62 -2.42 0.29 -29.71
CA ALA A 62 -3.65 -0.26 -30.28
C ALA A 62 -4.86 0.43 -29.64
N ARG A 63 -5.88 0.73 -30.45
CA ARG A 63 -7.09 1.43 -29.98
C ARG A 63 -8.22 0.50 -29.52
N ASP A 64 -8.25 -0.75 -30.01
CA ASP A 64 -9.30 -1.73 -29.70
C ASP A 64 -8.78 -3.18 -29.88
N ILE A 65 -8.34 -3.87 -28.81
CA ILE A 65 -7.96 -5.31 -28.83
C ILE A 65 -8.89 -6.14 -27.94
N ASN A 66 -9.88 -6.84 -28.48
CA ASN A 66 -10.77 -7.67 -27.68
C ASN A 66 -10.18 -9.09 -27.48
N VAL A 67 -9.58 -9.38 -26.32
CA VAL A 67 -9.14 -10.75 -25.98
C VAL A 67 -10.22 -11.42 -25.12
N THR A 68 -10.75 -12.56 -25.56
CA THR A 68 -11.86 -13.25 -24.89
C THR A 68 -11.43 -14.50 -24.09
N GLY A 69 -10.12 -14.67 -23.87
CA GLY A 69 -9.53 -15.77 -23.08
C GLY A 69 -9.15 -15.33 -21.67
N GLN A 70 -8.88 -16.30 -20.79
CA GLN A 70 -8.59 -16.08 -19.35
C GLN A 70 -7.16 -15.60 -19.04
N ASP A 71 -6.30 -15.38 -20.04
CA ASP A 71 -4.89 -15.09 -19.80
C ASP A 71 -4.32 -14.24 -20.95
N VAL A 72 -4.01 -12.96 -20.72
CA VAL A 72 -3.06 -12.18 -21.55
C VAL A 72 -2.38 -11.09 -20.73
N ALA A 73 -1.10 -11.26 -20.39
CA ALA A 73 -0.06 -10.23 -20.59
C ALA A 73 1.33 -10.83 -20.34
N ASP A 74 1.82 -11.65 -21.28
CA ASP A 74 3.26 -11.85 -21.44
C ASP A 74 3.69 -10.93 -22.59
N ALA A 75 3.74 -9.61 -22.33
CA ALA A 75 4.02 -8.64 -23.38
C ALA A 75 4.89 -7.46 -22.90
N PHE A 76 6.04 -7.33 -23.57
CA PHE A 76 6.90 -6.13 -23.69
C PHE A 76 8.03 -5.91 -22.66
N ASP A 77 9.19 -6.55 -22.90
CA ASP A 77 10.49 -6.21 -22.29
C ASP A 77 11.26 -5.24 -23.21
N ASN A 78 10.86 -3.96 -23.33
CA ASN A 78 11.57 -3.02 -24.23
C ASN A 78 11.65 -1.53 -23.85
N GLY A 79 11.22 -1.12 -22.66
CA GLY A 79 11.84 0.03 -22.00
C GLY A 79 11.29 1.40 -22.31
N PHE A 80 9.97 1.53 -22.29
CA PHE A 80 9.20 2.70 -21.87
C PHE A 80 7.76 2.26 -22.02
N ASP A 81 7.21 1.69 -20.97
CA ASP A 81 5.97 0.93 -21.03
C ASP A 81 4.87 1.70 -20.27
N THR A 82 4.46 2.85 -20.84
CA THR A 82 3.23 3.53 -20.42
C THR A 82 2.03 2.86 -21.11
N PHE A 83 1.35 1.96 -20.41
CA PHE A 83 0.14 1.31 -20.90
C PHE A 83 -1.11 2.07 -20.43
N GLY A 84 -1.31 3.28 -20.94
CA GLY A 84 -2.47 4.09 -20.55
C GLY A 84 -3.82 3.67 -21.16
N ASP A 85 -3.96 2.49 -21.80
CA ASP A 85 -5.25 2.12 -22.43
C ASP A 85 -5.40 0.65 -22.87
N LEU A 86 -4.74 -0.33 -22.22
CA LEU A 86 -4.83 -1.73 -22.67
C LEU A 86 -4.97 -2.74 -21.52
N ILE A 87 -5.99 -2.57 -20.69
CA ILE A 87 -6.53 -3.65 -19.87
C ILE A 87 -8.06 -3.60 -20.01
N PHE A 88 -8.73 -4.75 -20.12
CA PHE A 88 -10.12 -4.85 -20.56
C PHE A 88 -10.96 -5.38 -19.41
N GLY A 89 -11.93 -4.61 -18.93
CA GLY A 89 -12.74 -4.98 -17.75
C GLY A 89 -13.07 -6.48 -17.62
N GLY A 90 -12.72 -7.04 -16.48
CA GLY A 90 -12.62 -8.46 -16.18
C GLY A 90 -11.36 -8.73 -15.35
N ALA A 91 -11.18 -9.97 -14.87
CA ALA A 91 -9.97 -10.34 -14.14
C ALA A 91 -8.77 -10.52 -15.09
N ASP A 92 -7.69 -9.79 -14.85
CA ASP A 92 -6.51 -9.64 -15.69
C ASP A 92 -5.20 -9.97 -14.95
N THR A 93 -4.11 -10.15 -15.70
CA THR A 93 -2.78 -10.38 -15.13
C THR A 93 -1.74 -9.62 -15.94
N PHE A 94 -1.04 -8.69 -15.30
CA PHE A 94 0.12 -7.96 -15.83
C PHE A 94 1.42 -8.43 -15.17
N ILE A 95 2.45 -8.63 -15.99
CA ILE A 95 3.80 -8.93 -15.51
C ILE A 95 4.85 -8.06 -16.24
N GLY A 96 5.34 -7.07 -15.52
CA GLY A 96 6.36 -6.09 -15.89
C GLY A 96 7.79 -6.63 -15.98
N GLY A 97 8.72 -5.69 -16.20
CA GLY A 97 10.08 -5.92 -16.69
C GLY A 97 11.19 -5.81 -15.65
N ARG A 98 12.23 -5.04 -16.00
CA ARG A 98 13.27 -4.54 -15.05
C ARG A 98 13.36 -3.01 -15.12
N GLN A 99 12.33 -2.41 -15.67
CA GLN A 99 12.25 -1.02 -16.04
C GLN A 99 10.96 -0.48 -15.47
N ASN A 100 10.88 0.84 -15.37
CA ASN A 100 9.72 1.52 -14.85
C ASN A 100 8.51 1.29 -15.76
N ASP A 101 7.48 0.67 -15.21
CA ASP A 101 6.21 0.37 -15.86
C ASP A 101 5.11 1.29 -15.31
N GLU A 102 4.16 1.74 -16.13
CA GLU A 102 2.96 2.47 -15.69
C GLU A 102 1.71 1.77 -16.25
N VAL A 103 0.88 1.23 -15.36
CA VAL A 103 -0.22 0.30 -15.69
C VAL A 103 -1.46 0.57 -14.85
N ASP A 104 -2.61 0.59 -15.51
CA ASP A 104 -3.95 0.62 -14.90
C ASP A 104 -4.71 -0.67 -15.24
N LEU A 105 -5.04 -1.48 -14.22
CA LEU A 105 -5.72 -2.77 -14.33
C LEU A 105 -7.25 -2.62 -14.47
N LEU A 106 -7.79 -1.42 -14.20
CA LEU A 106 -9.18 -1.00 -14.36
C LEU A 106 -10.21 -1.68 -13.46
N ALA A 107 -10.80 -2.79 -13.88
CA ALA A 107 -11.95 -3.36 -13.17
C ALA A 107 -11.93 -4.86 -13.35
N GLY A 108 -11.93 -5.62 -12.27
CA GLY A 108 -11.48 -6.99 -12.29
C GLY A 108 -11.05 -7.46 -10.92
N ASN A 109 -10.58 -8.69 -10.86
CA ASN A 109 -9.80 -9.14 -9.71
C ASN A 109 -8.45 -9.52 -10.29
N ASP A 110 -7.53 -8.58 -10.24
CA ASP A 110 -6.39 -8.52 -11.13
C ASP A 110 -5.09 -8.89 -10.41
N ILE A 111 -4.08 -9.22 -11.21
CA ILE A 111 -2.73 -9.50 -10.70
C ILE A 111 -1.75 -8.59 -11.43
N GLY A 112 -1.21 -7.59 -10.73
CA GLY A 112 -0.13 -6.72 -11.24
C GLY A 112 1.23 -7.09 -10.64
N VAL A 113 2.28 -7.22 -11.46
CA VAL A 113 3.65 -7.47 -10.99
C VAL A 113 4.66 -6.61 -11.75
N GLY A 114 5.23 -5.57 -11.13
CA GLY A 114 6.24 -4.70 -11.76
C GLY A 114 7.63 -5.36 -11.93
N LYS A 115 8.01 -6.20 -10.95
CA LYS A 115 9.32 -6.88 -10.79
C LYS A 115 10.46 -5.95 -10.43
N GLY A 116 10.78 -4.95 -11.23
CA GLY A 116 11.75 -3.95 -10.82
C GLY A 116 11.92 -2.86 -11.84
N GLY A 117 12.59 -1.78 -11.45
CA GLY A 117 12.23 -0.46 -11.96
C GLY A 117 11.46 0.27 -10.88
N ASP A 118 11.21 1.56 -11.08
CA ASP A 118 10.31 2.33 -10.24
C ASP A 118 8.93 2.31 -10.94
N ASP A 119 8.05 1.41 -10.50
CA ASP A 119 6.81 1.06 -11.20
C ASP A 119 5.60 1.85 -10.64
N THR A 120 4.58 2.07 -11.45
CA THR A 120 3.29 2.66 -11.05
C THR A 120 2.15 1.75 -11.50
N LEU A 121 1.41 1.20 -10.54
CA LEU A 121 0.41 0.16 -10.78
C LEU A 121 -0.90 0.54 -10.07
N PHE A 122 -1.98 0.65 -10.83
CA PHE A 122 -3.35 0.92 -10.32
C PHE A 122 -4.21 -0.33 -10.49
N GLY A 123 -4.87 -0.80 -9.43
CA GLY A 123 -5.79 -1.94 -9.44
C GLY A 123 -7.14 -1.58 -10.04
N GLY A 124 -7.76 -0.55 -9.48
CA GLY A 124 -9.00 0.01 -9.99
C GLY A 124 -10.19 -0.52 -9.22
N ALA A 125 -10.94 -1.50 -9.73
CA ALA A 125 -12.15 -1.98 -9.04
C ALA A 125 -12.22 -3.50 -8.96
N GLY A 126 -12.38 -4.02 -7.75
CA GLY A 126 -12.47 -5.44 -7.43
C GLY A 126 -11.22 -5.91 -6.69
N ASP A 127 -11.25 -7.13 -6.12
CA ASP A 127 -10.18 -7.55 -5.21
C ASP A 127 -8.88 -7.87 -5.97
N ASP A 128 -7.91 -6.96 -5.95
CA ASP A 128 -6.68 -6.99 -6.71
C ASP A 128 -5.46 -7.45 -5.91
N ARG A 129 -4.45 -7.92 -6.63
CA ARG A 129 -3.16 -8.31 -6.07
C ARG A 129 -2.02 -7.65 -6.84
N ILE A 130 -1.38 -6.67 -6.23
CA ILE A 130 -0.30 -5.90 -6.85
C ILE A 130 1.03 -6.12 -6.14
N VAL A 131 2.11 -6.30 -6.91
CA VAL A 131 3.48 -6.45 -6.41
C VAL A 131 4.39 -5.49 -7.18
N GLY A 132 4.97 -4.50 -6.50
CA GLY A 132 5.95 -3.58 -7.10
C GLY A 132 7.23 -4.32 -7.47
N GLY A 133 8.05 -4.69 -6.48
CA GLY A 133 9.19 -5.57 -6.67
C GLY A 133 10.51 -4.95 -6.23
N ALA A 134 11.24 -4.31 -7.15
CA ALA A 134 12.57 -3.80 -6.85
C ALA A 134 12.79 -2.44 -7.48
N GLY A 135 12.82 -1.42 -6.65
CA GLY A 135 12.84 -0.01 -7.06
C GLY A 135 11.81 0.74 -6.23
N HIS A 136 11.58 2.01 -6.52
CA HIS A 136 10.66 2.86 -5.76
C HIS A 136 9.28 2.81 -6.41
N ASP A 137 8.42 1.93 -5.92
CA ASP A 137 7.16 1.61 -6.57
C ASP A 137 5.99 2.45 -6.01
N SER A 138 4.98 2.74 -6.83
CA SER A 138 3.72 3.40 -6.46
C SER A 138 2.55 2.48 -6.78
N LEU A 139 1.88 1.97 -5.75
CA LEU A 139 0.81 0.98 -5.88
C LEU A 139 -0.50 1.56 -5.33
N GLU A 140 -1.58 1.46 -6.09
CA GLU A 140 -2.94 1.88 -5.70
C GLU A 140 -3.89 0.67 -5.87
N GLY A 141 -4.62 0.31 -4.81
CA GLY A 141 -5.61 -0.76 -4.82
C GLY A 141 -6.88 -0.32 -5.55
N GLY A 142 -7.58 0.63 -4.96
CA GLY A 142 -8.76 1.25 -5.56
C GLY A 142 -10.04 0.88 -4.81
N LEU A 143 -10.97 0.18 -5.45
CA LEU A 143 -12.21 -0.26 -4.82
C LEU A 143 -12.15 -1.75 -4.48
N ASP A 144 -12.84 -2.12 -3.41
CA ASP A 144 -12.91 -3.49 -2.88
C ASP A 144 -11.59 -3.91 -2.19
N ASN A 145 -11.38 -5.20 -1.88
CA ASN A 145 -10.33 -5.58 -0.91
C ASN A 145 -9.05 -6.01 -1.60
N ASP A 146 -8.01 -5.19 -1.49
CA ASP A 146 -6.79 -5.34 -2.24
C ASP A 146 -5.63 -5.90 -1.41
N THR A 147 -4.62 -6.42 -2.12
CA THR A 147 -3.36 -6.83 -1.49
C THR A 147 -2.16 -6.28 -2.25
N LEU A 148 -1.47 -5.36 -1.60
CA LEU A 148 -0.33 -4.61 -2.17
C LEU A 148 0.99 -5.04 -1.50
N PHE A 149 2.03 -5.25 -2.31
CA PHE A 149 3.38 -5.57 -1.84
C PHE A 149 4.42 -4.66 -2.49
N GLY A 150 5.02 -3.72 -1.75
CA GLY A 150 6.10 -2.85 -2.24
C GLY A 150 7.38 -3.64 -2.55
N ARG A 151 7.76 -4.51 -1.61
CA ARG A 151 8.94 -5.41 -1.62
C ARG A 151 10.25 -4.72 -1.27
N SER A 152 10.93 -4.09 -2.21
CA SER A 152 12.25 -3.52 -1.91
C SER A 152 12.44 -2.20 -2.62
N GLY A 153 12.72 -1.17 -1.84
CA GLY A 153 12.74 0.20 -2.32
C GLY A 153 12.12 1.11 -1.28
N ASN A 154 11.66 2.26 -1.72
CA ASN A 154 10.94 3.19 -0.85
C ASN A 154 9.63 3.36 -1.60
N ASP A 155 8.63 2.63 -1.17
CA ASP A 155 7.43 2.40 -1.95
C ASP A 155 6.28 3.26 -1.39
N VAL A 156 5.31 3.59 -2.23
CA VAL A 156 4.06 4.23 -1.85
C VAL A 156 2.94 3.23 -2.10
N LEU A 157 2.16 2.90 -1.07
CA LEU A 157 1.04 1.97 -1.16
C LEU A 157 -0.24 2.66 -0.67
N MET A 158 -1.27 2.69 -1.51
CA MET A 158 -2.60 3.25 -1.20
C MET A 158 -3.64 2.14 -1.34
N GLY A 159 -4.35 1.78 -0.26
CA GLY A 159 -5.44 0.79 -0.30
C GLY A 159 -6.70 1.36 -0.95
N ASP A 160 -7.10 2.56 -0.52
CA ASP A 160 -8.33 3.27 -0.89
C ASP A 160 -9.60 2.68 -0.25
N ASP A 161 -10.61 2.26 -1.01
CA ASP A 161 -11.90 1.80 -0.46
C ASP A 161 -11.88 0.27 -0.29
N GLY A 162 -11.75 -0.28 0.92
CA GLY A 162 -11.63 -1.72 1.06
C GLY A 162 -11.14 -2.19 2.41
N ALA A 163 -11.18 -3.50 2.67
CA ALA A 163 -10.41 -4.08 3.77
C ALA A 163 -9.09 -4.61 3.21
N ASP A 164 -8.09 -3.74 3.15
CA ASP A 164 -6.89 -3.92 2.36
C ASP A 164 -5.74 -4.56 3.15
N ARG A 165 -4.75 -5.03 2.39
CA ARG A 165 -3.54 -5.65 2.94
C ARG A 165 -2.30 -5.05 2.29
N LEU A 166 -1.64 -4.14 2.99
CA LEU A 166 -0.46 -3.43 2.53
C LEU A 166 0.80 -3.95 3.24
N LEU A 167 1.80 -4.37 2.46
CA LEU A 167 3.11 -4.80 2.96
C LEU A 167 4.21 -4.01 2.25
N GLY A 168 4.83 -3.06 2.96
CA GLY A 168 5.91 -2.19 2.44
C GLY A 168 7.14 -3.01 2.05
N GLY A 169 7.78 -3.63 3.03
CA GLY A 169 8.84 -4.61 2.79
C GLY A 169 10.20 -4.12 3.27
N ARG A 170 11.07 -3.67 2.36
CA ARG A 170 12.40 -3.17 2.72
C ARG A 170 12.57 -1.77 2.17
N GLY A 171 12.90 -0.86 3.07
CA GLY A 171 13.28 0.50 2.79
C GLY A 171 12.26 1.44 3.40
N ARG A 172 12.12 2.65 2.90
CA ARG A 172 11.32 3.68 3.56
C ARG A 172 9.96 3.79 2.87
N ASP A 173 8.96 3.12 3.40
CA ASP A 173 7.67 3.01 2.74
C ASP A 173 6.66 4.03 3.29
N ASP A 174 5.74 4.50 2.44
CA ASP A 174 4.60 5.35 2.78
C ASP A 174 3.33 4.57 2.47
N MET A 175 2.48 4.33 3.47
CA MET A 175 1.32 3.46 3.34
C MET A 175 0.06 4.15 3.88
N ASP A 176 -1.01 4.15 3.10
CA ASP A 176 -2.33 4.64 3.50
C ASP A 176 -3.36 3.52 3.26
N GLY A 177 -4.05 3.08 4.32
CA GLY A 177 -5.09 2.06 4.24
C GLY A 177 -6.31 2.58 3.50
N GLY A 178 -6.90 3.66 4.02
CA GLY A 178 -8.03 4.35 3.40
C GLY A 178 -9.31 4.11 4.18
N ASP A 179 -10.38 3.73 3.49
CA ASP A 179 -11.68 3.41 4.08
C ASP A 179 -11.82 1.90 4.26
N GLY A 180 -11.87 1.37 5.49
CA GLY A 180 -12.30 0.00 5.73
C GLY A 180 -11.70 -0.65 6.97
N ALA A 181 -11.04 -1.79 6.84
CA ALA A 181 -10.48 -2.46 8.02
C ALA A 181 -9.19 -3.14 7.61
N ASP A 182 -8.12 -2.38 7.68
CA ASP A 182 -6.92 -2.62 6.92
C ASP A 182 -5.85 -3.33 7.74
N PHE A 183 -4.97 -3.99 7.01
CA PHE A 183 -3.76 -4.60 7.55
C PHE A 183 -2.54 -3.94 6.92
N LEU A 184 -1.76 -3.22 7.72
CA LEU A 184 -0.53 -2.56 7.29
C LEU A 184 0.68 -3.16 8.01
N ASP A 185 1.72 -3.55 7.27
CA ASP A 185 2.98 -4.07 7.83
C ASP A 185 4.20 -3.49 7.09
N GLY A 186 4.87 -2.51 7.71
CA GLY A 186 6.04 -1.81 7.16
C GLY A 186 7.24 -2.71 6.96
N ASN A 187 7.33 -3.80 7.74
CA ASN A 187 8.43 -4.76 7.76
C ASN A 187 9.77 -4.14 8.20
N ALA A 188 10.55 -3.54 7.30
CA ALA A 188 11.89 -3.10 7.62
C ALA A 188 12.24 -1.77 6.95
N GLY A 189 12.43 -0.73 7.76
CA GLY A 189 13.01 0.52 7.35
C GLY A 189 12.53 1.67 8.20
N PHE A 190 11.98 2.72 7.60
CA PHE A 190 11.59 3.93 8.35
C PHE A 190 10.22 4.37 7.84
N ASP A 191 9.20 3.61 8.21
CA ASP A 191 7.94 3.60 7.48
C ASP A 191 7.00 4.68 8.01
N THR A 192 6.15 5.20 7.14
CA THR A 192 5.06 6.11 7.49
C THR A 192 3.76 5.40 7.13
N MET A 193 2.84 5.30 8.09
CA MET A 193 1.61 4.55 7.92
C MET A 193 0.42 5.32 8.49
N ASN A 194 -0.66 5.33 7.72
CA ASN A 194 -1.98 5.83 8.12
C ASN A 194 -2.99 4.70 7.89
N GLY A 195 -3.75 4.30 8.92
CA GLY A 195 -4.81 3.30 8.80
C GLY A 195 -5.99 3.89 8.03
N GLY A 196 -6.52 5.01 8.52
CA GLY A 196 -7.59 5.75 7.84
C GLY A 196 -8.89 5.66 8.62
N ALA A 197 -9.95 5.17 8.00
CA ALA A 197 -11.24 4.97 8.65
C ALA A 197 -11.50 3.49 8.87
N GLY A 198 -11.97 3.15 10.07
CA GLY A 198 -12.37 1.80 10.46
C GLY A 198 -11.31 1.11 11.31
N ASN A 199 -11.47 -0.20 11.57
CA ASN A 199 -10.69 -0.85 12.63
C ASN A 199 -9.42 -1.49 12.06
N ASP A 200 -8.30 -0.80 12.13
CA ASP A 200 -7.08 -1.17 11.44
C ASP A 200 -6.11 -1.97 12.31
N SER A 201 -5.21 -2.70 11.64
CA SER A 201 -4.15 -3.48 12.27
C SER A 201 -2.79 -3.13 11.66
N MET A 202 -2.01 -2.35 12.39
CA MET A 202 -0.76 -1.75 11.91
C MET A 202 0.46 -2.27 12.65
N PHE A 203 1.51 -2.58 11.90
CA PHE A 203 2.79 -3.09 12.39
C PHE A 203 3.95 -2.32 11.74
N GLY A 204 4.71 -1.54 12.53
CA GLY A 204 5.92 -0.81 12.10
C GLY A 204 6.97 -1.75 11.55
N GLY A 205 7.44 -2.63 12.43
CA GLY A 205 8.42 -3.64 12.07
C GLY A 205 9.77 -3.27 12.63
N ALA A 206 10.77 -3.10 11.78
CA ALA A 206 12.11 -2.75 12.19
C ALA A 206 12.50 -1.35 11.71
N GLY A 207 12.97 -0.54 12.64
CA GLY A 207 13.43 0.82 12.42
C GLY A 207 12.49 1.82 13.10
N ARG A 208 12.66 3.11 12.81
CA ARG A 208 11.85 4.17 13.40
C ARG A 208 10.68 4.48 12.49
N ASP A 209 9.51 4.09 12.93
CA ASP A 209 8.29 4.19 12.14
C ASP A 209 7.37 5.29 12.70
N VAL A 210 6.49 5.79 11.85
CA VAL A 210 5.43 6.74 12.20
C VAL A 210 4.10 6.11 11.85
N LEU A 211 3.28 5.81 12.86
CA LEU A 211 2.01 5.13 12.70
C LEU A 211 0.88 6.01 13.22
N LYS A 212 -0.15 6.18 12.40
CA LYS A 212 -1.41 6.80 12.76
C LYS A 212 -2.56 5.82 12.47
N GLY A 213 -3.31 5.43 13.49
CA GLY A 213 -4.50 4.57 13.33
C GLY A 213 -5.55 5.27 12.49
N GLY A 214 -6.13 6.35 13.02
CA GLY A 214 -7.06 7.18 12.28
C GLY A 214 -8.37 7.36 13.03
N ALA A 215 -9.45 6.85 12.49
CA ALA A 215 -10.77 6.86 13.13
C ALA A 215 -11.23 5.43 13.38
N ASP A 216 -12.05 5.25 14.43
CA ASP A 216 -12.48 3.95 14.94
C ASP A 216 -11.36 3.24 15.72
N ASN A 217 -11.53 1.95 16.04
CA ASN A 217 -10.74 1.29 17.08
C ASN A 217 -9.58 0.48 16.48
N ASP A 218 -8.37 0.99 16.66
CA ASP A 218 -7.18 0.50 15.98
C ASP A 218 -6.27 -0.35 16.86
N LEU A 219 -5.51 -1.23 16.20
CA LEU A 219 -4.37 -1.92 16.79
C LEU A 219 -3.08 -1.39 16.15
N VAL A 220 -2.36 -0.56 16.89
CA VAL A 220 -1.12 0.09 16.41
C VAL A 220 0.09 -0.45 17.16
N LYS A 221 1.06 -1.02 16.44
CA LYS A 221 2.31 -1.55 17.03
C LYS A 221 3.54 -1.08 16.28
N GLY A 222 4.46 -0.39 16.96
CA GLY A 222 5.75 0.01 16.38
C GLY A 222 6.68 -1.19 16.13
N ASN A 223 6.70 -2.13 17.10
CA ASN A 223 7.60 -3.29 17.16
C ASN A 223 9.03 -2.94 17.58
N ALA A 224 9.98 -2.75 16.67
CA ALA A 224 11.40 -2.62 17.03
C ALA A 224 12.00 -1.35 16.43
N GLY A 225 12.48 -0.46 17.30
CA GLY A 225 13.03 0.83 16.95
C GLY A 225 12.37 1.91 17.79
N ASP A 226 12.72 3.17 17.53
CA ASP A 226 12.24 4.31 18.31
C ASP A 226 11.02 4.90 17.60
N ASP A 227 9.81 4.38 17.86
CA ASP A 227 8.64 4.61 17.03
C ASP A 227 7.77 5.79 17.51
N MET A 228 6.99 6.38 16.60
CA MET A 228 5.97 7.38 16.94
C MET A 228 4.58 6.85 16.59
N LEU A 229 3.71 6.71 17.59
CA LEU A 229 2.38 6.12 17.46
C LEU A 229 1.31 7.14 17.86
N ASN A 230 0.26 7.26 17.06
CA ASN A 230 -0.98 7.96 17.40
C ASN A 230 -2.14 7.02 17.06
N GLY A 231 -2.99 6.72 18.03
CA GLY A 231 -4.20 5.93 17.79
C GLY A 231 -5.18 6.68 16.91
N GLY A 232 -5.48 7.93 17.30
CA GLY A 232 -6.44 8.76 16.61
C GLY A 232 -7.73 8.77 17.42
N GLY A 233 -8.89 8.84 16.77
CA GLY A 233 -10.17 8.84 17.47
C GLY A 233 -10.78 7.46 17.53
N GLY A 234 -11.03 6.92 18.72
CA GLY A 234 -11.59 5.59 18.92
C GLY A 234 -11.16 5.00 20.26
N ASP A 235 -11.36 3.71 20.48
CA ASP A 235 -10.79 3.04 21.65
C ASP A 235 -9.62 2.15 21.18
N ASP A 236 -8.40 2.70 21.18
CA ASP A 236 -7.26 2.10 20.51
C ASP A 236 -6.44 1.18 21.42
N THR A 237 -5.67 0.30 20.79
CA THR A 237 -4.60 -0.46 21.45
C THR A 237 -3.25 -0.11 20.86
N LEU A 238 -2.43 0.58 21.66
CA LEU A 238 -1.09 1.01 21.25
C LEU A 238 0.01 0.19 21.95
N ALA A 239 1.05 -0.17 21.21
CA ALA A 239 2.27 -0.74 21.78
C ALA A 239 3.50 -0.32 20.96
N GLY A 240 4.34 0.57 21.51
CA GLY A 240 5.58 0.99 20.85
C GLY A 240 6.50 -0.20 20.58
N GLY A 241 6.87 -0.92 21.64
CA GLY A 241 7.57 -2.20 21.53
C GLY A 241 8.96 -2.11 22.14
N GLY A 242 9.99 -2.24 21.32
CA GLY A 242 11.38 -2.17 21.77
C GLY A 242 12.10 -0.99 21.17
N GLY A 243 12.43 -0.01 21.98
CA GLY A 243 13.17 1.20 21.62
C GLY A 243 12.75 2.31 22.57
N ALA A 244 12.99 3.56 22.20
CA ALA A 244 12.43 4.72 22.88
C ALA A 244 11.25 5.26 22.08
N ASP A 245 10.05 4.86 22.47
CA ASP A 245 8.83 5.13 21.70
C ASP A 245 8.13 6.40 22.18
N THR A 246 7.46 7.10 21.27
CA THR A 246 6.60 8.25 21.56
C THR A 246 5.16 7.92 21.21
N LEU A 247 4.27 7.91 22.21
CA LEU A 247 2.85 7.71 22.03
C LEU A 247 2.13 9.05 22.17
N VAL A 248 1.50 9.51 21.10
CA VAL A 248 0.93 10.85 20.97
C VAL A 248 -0.58 10.80 21.19
N PHE A 249 -1.07 11.63 22.10
CA PHE A 249 -2.49 11.76 22.42
C PHE A 249 -2.95 13.21 22.29
N VAL A 250 -4.20 13.39 21.85
CA VAL A 250 -4.91 14.66 21.80
C VAL A 250 -6.29 14.54 22.45
N SER A 251 -6.92 15.67 22.77
CA SER A 251 -8.29 15.65 23.29
C SER A 251 -9.27 15.11 22.23
N GLY A 252 -10.13 14.17 22.61
CA GLY A 252 -11.07 13.50 21.72
C GLY A 252 -10.58 12.18 21.11
N ASP A 253 -9.45 11.65 21.58
CA ASP A 253 -8.91 10.38 21.11
C ASP A 253 -9.71 9.17 21.61
N GLY A 254 -10.45 9.26 22.72
CA GLY A 254 -11.27 8.16 23.27
C GLY A 254 -10.63 7.40 24.43
N ASP A 255 -11.00 6.12 24.62
CA ASP A 255 -10.54 5.29 25.75
C ASP A 255 -9.45 4.28 25.31
N ASP A 256 -8.19 4.69 25.43
CA ASP A 256 -7.04 3.96 24.89
C ASP A 256 -6.35 3.00 25.86
N LEU A 257 -5.82 1.91 25.30
CA LEU A 257 -5.02 0.92 26.00
C LEU A 257 -3.57 0.89 25.50
N VAL A 258 -2.65 1.35 26.33
CA VAL A 258 -1.22 1.25 26.07
C VAL A 258 -0.64 -0.02 26.69
N LYS A 259 0.05 -0.82 25.89
CA LYS A 259 0.73 -2.06 26.32
C LYS A 259 2.24 -1.91 26.20
N GLY A 260 2.95 -2.40 27.21
CA GLY A 260 4.41 -2.51 27.15
C GLY A 260 5.15 -1.20 27.39
N PHE A 261 4.46 -0.13 27.81
CA PHE A 261 5.08 1.14 28.18
C PHE A 261 6.22 0.93 29.19
N ALA A 262 7.41 1.45 28.86
CA ALA A 262 8.64 1.33 29.62
C ALA A 262 9.04 2.69 30.23
N PRO A 263 8.69 2.94 31.51
CA PRO A 263 9.09 4.17 32.20
C PRO A 263 10.61 4.41 32.15
N GLY A 264 10.99 5.66 31.93
CA GLY A 264 12.34 6.15 31.72
C GLY A 264 12.90 5.93 30.31
N THR A 265 12.12 5.34 29.41
CA THR A 265 12.51 5.05 28.01
C THR A 265 11.47 5.58 27.04
N ASP A 266 10.20 5.21 27.24
CA ASP A 266 9.09 5.66 26.39
C ASP A 266 8.54 7.01 26.86
N LEU A 267 7.86 7.70 25.96
CA LEU A 267 7.30 9.03 26.16
C LEU A 267 5.80 9.03 25.82
N LEU A 268 4.97 9.51 26.74
CA LEU A 268 3.58 9.91 26.47
C LEU A 268 3.57 11.39 26.09
N ASP A 269 3.33 11.70 24.81
CA ASP A 269 3.15 13.07 24.35
C ASP A 269 1.70 13.51 24.54
N LEU A 270 1.48 14.29 25.61
CA LEU A 270 0.20 14.89 25.97
C LEU A 270 0.12 16.36 25.53
N SER A 271 1.00 16.82 24.63
CA SER A 271 1.01 18.23 24.20
C SER A 271 -0.25 18.65 23.43
N GLY A 272 -1.03 17.70 22.92
CA GLY A 272 -2.36 17.94 22.35
C GLY A 272 -3.53 17.79 23.32
N VAL A 273 -3.29 17.37 24.57
CA VAL A 273 -4.32 17.22 25.61
C VAL A 273 -4.42 18.52 26.40
N THR A 274 -5.43 19.34 26.11
CA THR A 274 -5.53 20.70 26.69
C THR A 274 -5.97 20.74 28.15
N GLU A 275 -6.53 19.65 28.64
CA GLU A 275 -7.02 19.46 30.00
C GLU A 275 -5.90 19.26 31.02
N ILE A 276 -4.72 18.83 30.57
CA ILE A 276 -3.57 18.50 31.43
C ILE A 276 -2.46 19.51 31.16
N THR A 277 -2.11 20.31 32.15
CA THR A 277 -1.23 21.46 31.94
C THR A 277 0.26 21.17 32.16
N ASP A 278 0.57 20.31 33.12
CA ASP A 278 1.93 19.87 33.43
C ASP A 278 1.90 18.55 34.24
N PHE A 279 3.09 18.05 34.60
CA PHE A 279 3.22 16.82 35.37
C PHE A 279 2.62 16.90 36.77
N GLN A 280 2.66 18.07 37.43
CA GLN A 280 2.08 18.21 38.77
C GLN A 280 0.56 18.08 38.69
N ASP A 281 -0.06 18.74 37.71
CA ASP A 281 -1.49 18.65 37.42
C ASP A 281 -1.91 17.22 37.07
N LEU A 282 -1.17 16.57 36.15
CA LEU A 282 -1.34 15.16 35.83
C LEU A 282 -1.35 14.30 37.11
N SER A 283 -0.33 14.46 37.95
CA SER A 283 -0.11 13.66 39.16
C SER A 283 -1.15 13.86 40.26
N ASP A 284 -1.64 15.08 40.42
CA ASP A 284 -2.57 15.41 41.49
C ASP A 284 -4.02 15.08 41.11
N ASN A 285 -4.35 15.19 39.82
CA ASN A 285 -5.75 15.26 39.37
C ASN A 285 -6.15 14.19 38.35
N HIS A 286 -5.22 13.67 37.54
CA HIS A 286 -5.58 12.91 36.34
C HIS A 286 -5.11 11.45 36.34
N MET A 287 -4.10 11.07 37.11
CA MET A 287 -3.60 9.69 37.15
C MET A 287 -3.88 8.96 38.47
N VAL A 288 -4.25 7.69 38.37
CA VAL A 288 -4.51 6.81 39.51
C VAL A 288 -4.04 5.39 39.22
N GLN A 289 -3.55 4.68 40.23
CA GLN A 289 -3.32 3.24 40.12
C GLN A 289 -4.66 2.49 40.18
N ASP A 290 -4.98 1.75 39.13
CA ASP A 290 -6.15 0.87 39.03
C ASP A 290 -5.71 -0.60 38.91
N GLY A 291 -5.65 -1.29 40.05
CA GLY A 291 -5.15 -2.66 40.11
C GLY A 291 -3.66 -2.75 39.81
N VAL A 292 -3.30 -3.31 38.65
CA VAL A 292 -1.91 -3.39 38.17
C VAL A 292 -1.62 -2.39 37.05
N ASP A 293 -2.61 -1.61 36.64
CA ASP A 293 -2.51 -0.64 35.56
C ASP A 293 -2.51 0.79 36.14
N VAL A 294 -2.01 1.75 35.38
CA VAL A 294 -2.25 3.17 35.63
C VAL A 294 -3.38 3.64 34.72
N LEU A 295 -4.35 4.35 35.27
CA LEU A 295 -5.42 4.99 34.50
C LEU A 295 -5.21 6.50 34.56
N ILE A 296 -5.11 7.13 33.39
CA ILE A 296 -5.09 8.58 33.19
C ILE A 296 -6.45 8.97 32.60
N THR A 297 -7.13 9.98 33.16
CA THR A 297 -8.43 10.45 32.66
C THR A 297 -8.40 11.95 32.38
N TYR A 298 -8.95 12.37 31.25
CA TYR A 298 -9.05 13.78 30.86
C TYR A 298 -10.30 14.00 30.01
N GLY A 299 -11.09 15.03 30.32
CA GLY A 299 -12.35 15.25 29.59
C GLY A 299 -13.30 14.05 29.68
N GLU A 300 -13.66 13.50 28.53
CA GLU A 300 -14.45 12.26 28.38
C GLU A 300 -13.58 11.04 28.01
N ASP A 301 -12.26 11.24 27.90
CA ASP A 301 -11.28 10.29 27.35
C ASP A 301 -10.39 9.69 28.46
N SER A 302 -9.71 8.58 28.15
CA SER A 302 -8.76 7.97 29.07
C SER A 302 -7.60 7.24 28.40
N ILE A 303 -6.49 7.13 29.11
CA ILE A 303 -5.34 6.29 28.72
C ILE A 303 -5.09 5.29 29.85
N ARG A 304 -5.14 4.00 29.52
CA ARG A 304 -4.78 2.91 30.43
C ARG A 304 -3.40 2.36 30.09
N LEU A 305 -2.42 2.61 30.96
CA LEU A 305 -1.09 2.02 30.88
C LEU A 305 -1.09 0.65 31.55
N GLN A 306 -1.08 -0.41 30.74
CA GLN A 306 -1.16 -1.78 31.23
C GLN A 306 0.11 -2.20 31.98
N LYS A 307 -0.05 -2.76 33.18
CA LYS A 307 1.03 -3.33 34.01
C LYS A 307 2.13 -2.31 34.36
N VAL A 308 1.77 -1.04 34.49
CA VAL A 308 2.66 0.03 34.94
C VAL A 308 2.38 0.34 36.41
N ASP A 309 3.45 0.55 37.18
CA ASP A 309 3.37 1.05 38.56
C ASP A 309 3.38 2.58 38.53
N LEU A 310 2.39 3.21 39.17
CA LEU A 310 2.27 4.66 39.24
C LEU A 310 3.53 5.32 39.83
N ASP A 311 4.15 4.69 40.83
CA ASP A 311 5.35 5.22 41.48
C ASP A 311 6.61 5.14 40.60
N SER A 312 6.55 4.45 39.45
CA SER A 312 7.64 4.37 38.48
C SER A 312 7.65 5.49 37.45
N LEU A 313 6.57 6.27 37.37
CA LEU A 313 6.39 7.37 36.42
C LEU A 313 6.98 8.67 36.96
N THR A 314 7.61 9.43 36.08
CA THR A 314 8.32 10.69 36.34
C THR A 314 7.95 11.75 35.31
N ASP A 315 8.35 12.99 35.56
CA ASP A 315 8.14 14.09 34.59
C ASP A 315 8.82 13.84 33.24
N GLY A 316 9.88 13.03 33.20
CA GLY A 316 10.58 12.65 31.98
C GLY A 316 9.82 11.68 31.07
N ASP A 317 8.76 11.04 31.57
CA ASP A 317 7.93 10.09 30.82
C ASP A 317 6.80 10.77 30.04
N PHE A 318 6.69 12.10 30.17
CA PHE A 318 5.60 12.87 29.58
C PHE A 318 6.11 14.12 28.88
N ASN A 319 5.47 14.47 27.77
CA ASN A 319 5.58 15.78 27.15
C ASN A 319 4.25 16.53 27.28
N PHE A 320 4.31 17.84 27.52
CA PHE A 320 3.14 18.69 27.70
C PHE A 320 3.24 19.92 26.80
N LEU A 321 2.12 20.59 26.56
CA LEU A 321 2.12 21.85 25.82
C LEU A 321 2.93 22.89 26.59
N ILE A 322 4.00 23.42 25.97
CA ILE A 322 4.76 24.53 26.55
C ILE A 322 3.94 25.82 26.34
N PRO A 323 3.48 26.51 27.40
CA PRO A 323 2.78 27.79 27.24
C PRO A 323 3.73 28.81 26.59
N SER A 324 3.29 29.42 25.49
CA SER A 324 4.03 30.46 24.75
C SER A 324 4.24 31.74 25.54
#